data_AF-A0A7C0U1P1-F1
#
_entry.id   AF-A0A7C0U1P1-F1
#
_cell.length_a   1.000
_cell.length_b   1.000
_cell.length_c   1.000
_cell.angle_alpha   90.00
_cell.angle_beta   90.00
_cell.angle_gamma   90.00
#
_symmetry.space_group_name_H-M   'P 1'
#
loop_
_entity.id
_entity.type
_entity.pdbx_description
1 polymer ?
#
loop_
_entity_poly.entity_id
_entity_poly.type
_entity_poly.pdbx_seq_one_letter_code
_entity_poly.pdbx_strand_id
1 'polypeptide(L)'
;MSIQKLAEKILNFKEAKIKERIKKKAEYRKKFDKIKKKEKEIEEIVDQIEKLYDRWKDKVRRFPKDIADLFSQGFLPKIKDIKAEDVEKVLNQLIERYEDKRYSPITLGLLISLLFNRTVNQYVKEEIEKGKKLEEIKPLNVTLDAKNLKHPLSLLGYENQEKSCLRVMGDVGYWIGYFMEGGKLIINGKAKGFSLSAFSQRNKGEIWYQGKRIWPR
;
A
#
# COMPACT_ATOMS: atom_id res chain seq x y z
N MET A 1 26.66 47.62 37.05
CA MET A 1 26.96 46.52 36.10
C MET A 1 27.87 47.09 35.02
N SER A 2 29.08 46.56 34.79
CA SER A 2 30.03 47.16 33.84
C SER A 2 29.63 46.89 32.39
N ILE A 3 29.97 47.81 31.49
CA ILE A 3 29.73 47.70 30.03
C ILE A 3 30.32 46.40 29.47
N GLN A 4 31.48 45.96 29.98
CA GLN A 4 32.12 44.69 29.62
C GLN A 4 31.23 43.47 29.93
N LYS A 5 30.62 43.40 31.11
CA LYS A 5 29.71 42.29 31.47
C LYS A 5 28.45 42.26 30.60
N LEU A 6 28.01 43.41 30.11
CA LEU A 6 26.87 43.51 29.19
C LEU A 6 27.25 43.01 27.79
N ALA A 7 28.44 43.37 27.30
CA ALA A 7 28.97 42.94 26.01
C ALA A 7 29.18 41.41 25.95
N GLU A 8 29.76 40.81 27.00
CA GLU A 8 29.93 39.36 27.11
C GLU A 8 28.60 38.60 27.10
N LYS A 9 27.57 39.11 27.80
CA LYS A 9 26.23 38.51 27.77
C LYS A 9 25.61 38.54 26.37
N ILE A 10 25.76 39.65 25.64
CA ILE A 10 25.23 39.78 24.28
C ILE A 10 25.95 38.83 23.33
N LEU A 11 27.28 38.69 23.46
CA LEU A 11 28.07 37.77 22.64
C LEU A 11 27.67 36.32 22.90
N ASN A 12 27.62 35.90 24.17
CA ASN A 12 27.20 34.55 24.57
C ASN A 12 25.78 34.22 24.09
N PHE A 13 24.86 35.18 24.14
CA PHE A 13 23.50 35.00 23.63
C PHE A 13 23.44 34.83 22.11
N LYS A 14 24.25 35.60 21.36
CA LYS A 14 24.37 35.44 19.90
C LYS A 14 24.98 34.09 19.54
N GLU A 15 26.03 33.66 20.23
CA GLU A 15 26.65 32.35 20.01
C GLU A 15 25.71 31.19 20.29
N ALA A 16 24.94 31.26 21.39
CA ALA A 16 23.94 30.26 21.72
C ALA A 16 22.87 30.15 20.62
N LYS A 17 22.36 31.29 20.11
CA LYS A 17 21.42 31.32 18.99
C LYS A 17 21.99 30.74 17.69
N ILE A 18 23.28 31.00 17.41
CA ILE A 18 23.95 30.46 16.23
C ILE A 18 24.09 28.93 16.35
N LYS A 19 24.54 28.44 17.52
CA LYS A 19 24.64 26.99 17.80
C LYS A 19 23.29 26.29 17.66
N GLU A 20 22.22 26.89 18.17
CA GLU A 20 20.86 26.36 18.05
C GLU A 20 20.41 26.28 16.58
N ARG A 21 20.67 27.33 15.77
CA ARG A 21 20.37 27.33 14.34
C ARG A 21 21.14 26.25 13.57
N ILE A 22 22.42 26.05 13.87
CA ILE A 22 23.25 25.01 13.25
C ILE A 22 22.68 23.62 13.61
N LYS A 23 22.34 23.40 14.88
CA LYS A 23 21.75 22.13 15.35
C LYS A 23 20.42 21.84 14.62
N LYS A 24 19.51 22.81 14.57
CA LYS A 24 18.24 22.69 13.82
C LYS A 24 18.50 22.37 12.35
N LYS A 25 19.42 23.08 11.68
CA LYS A 25 19.76 22.83 10.27
C LYS A 25 20.31 21.41 10.04
N ALA A 26 21.13 20.90 10.96
CA ALA A 26 21.64 19.54 10.90
C ALA A 26 20.53 18.48 11.10
N GLU A 27 19.60 18.72 12.02
CA GLU A 27 18.43 17.86 12.24
C GLU A 27 17.52 17.82 11.00
N TYR A 28 17.27 18.97 10.36
CA TYR A 28 16.52 19.05 9.11
C TYR A 28 17.20 18.27 7.99
N ARG A 29 18.53 18.43 7.82
CA ARG A 29 19.29 17.67 6.80
C ARG A 29 19.17 16.16 7.03
N LYS A 30 19.36 15.69 8.26
CA LYS A 30 19.21 14.25 8.59
C LYS A 30 17.81 13.73 8.29
N LYS A 31 16.77 14.51 8.61
CA LYS A 31 15.37 14.15 8.26
C LYS A 31 15.17 14.10 6.74
N PHE A 32 15.70 15.08 6.02
CA PHE A 32 15.61 15.14 4.55
C PHE A 32 16.33 13.97 3.88
N ASP A 33 17.55 13.65 4.30
CA ASP A 33 18.31 12.52 3.76
C ASP A 33 17.61 11.18 4.03
N LYS A 34 16.98 11.03 5.20
CA LYS A 34 16.17 9.85 5.54
C LYS A 34 14.96 9.72 4.62
N ILE A 35 14.25 10.82 4.33
CA ILE A 35 13.11 10.83 3.40
C ILE A 35 13.59 10.44 2.00
N LYS A 36 14.65 11.09 1.50
CA LYS A 36 15.20 10.82 0.16
C LYS A 36 15.62 9.36 0.00
N LYS A 37 16.27 8.77 1.01
CA LYS A 37 16.63 7.36 1.02
C LYS A 37 15.39 6.47 0.95
N LYS A 38 14.38 6.77 1.75
CA LYS A 38 13.11 6.03 1.78
C LYS A 38 12.38 6.09 0.44
N GLU A 39 12.35 7.26 -0.20
CA GLU A 39 11.76 7.43 -1.54
C GLU A 39 12.48 6.60 -2.59
N LYS A 40 13.82 6.57 -2.55
CA LYS A 40 14.61 5.73 -3.44
C LYS A 40 14.32 4.23 -3.23
N GLU A 41 14.20 3.78 -1.97
CA GLU A 41 13.87 2.39 -1.66
C GLU A 41 12.48 1.99 -2.18
N ILE A 42 11.50 2.89 -2.10
CA ILE A 42 10.16 2.68 -2.65
C ILE A 42 10.24 2.58 -4.18
N GLU A 43 10.92 3.51 -4.84
CA GLU A 43 11.07 3.53 -6.30
C GLU A 43 11.71 2.23 -6.82
N GLU A 44 12.76 1.75 -6.14
CA GLU A 44 13.43 0.49 -6.47
C GLU A 44 12.50 -0.73 -6.36
N ILE A 45 11.55 -0.71 -5.41
CA ILE A 45 10.52 -1.76 -5.28
C ILE A 45 9.52 -1.65 -6.43
N VAL A 46 9.02 -0.45 -6.72
CA VAL A 46 8.06 -0.24 -7.81
C VAL A 46 8.67 -0.65 -9.15
N ASP A 47 9.94 -0.31 -9.42
CA ASP A 47 10.71 -0.75 -10.59
C ASP A 47 10.77 -2.28 -10.72
N GLN A 48 11.03 -2.97 -9.61
CA GLN A 48 11.06 -4.43 -9.59
C GLN A 48 9.69 -5.02 -9.92
N ILE A 49 8.63 -4.50 -9.31
CA ILE A 49 7.25 -4.96 -9.54
C ILE A 49 6.88 -4.72 -11.01
N GLU A 50 7.11 -3.51 -11.52
CA GLU A 50 6.77 -3.12 -12.89
C GLU A 50 7.50 -4.01 -13.91
N LYS A 51 8.82 -4.15 -13.77
CA LYS A 51 9.66 -4.95 -14.68
C LYS A 51 9.23 -6.42 -14.70
N LEU A 52 8.90 -6.98 -13.54
CA LEU A 52 8.40 -8.34 -13.46
C LEU A 52 7.01 -8.43 -14.11
N TYR A 53 6.10 -7.50 -13.81
CA TYR A 53 4.74 -7.52 -14.34
C TYR A 53 4.73 -7.44 -15.87
N ASP A 54 5.47 -6.49 -16.44
CA ASP A 54 5.54 -6.31 -17.89
C ASP A 54 6.07 -7.53 -18.63
N ARG A 55 6.99 -8.28 -18.01
CA ARG A 55 7.52 -9.53 -18.59
C ARG A 55 6.45 -10.61 -18.74
N TRP A 56 5.42 -10.58 -17.90
CA TRP A 56 4.45 -11.67 -17.74
C TRP A 56 3.03 -11.29 -18.15
N LYS A 57 2.66 -10.01 -18.17
CA LYS A 57 1.26 -9.55 -18.35
C LYS A 57 0.55 -10.14 -19.57
N ASP A 58 1.27 -10.40 -20.66
CA ASP A 58 0.73 -10.96 -21.90
C ASP A 58 0.83 -12.51 -21.99
N LYS A 59 1.57 -13.15 -21.09
CA LYS A 59 1.77 -14.61 -21.05
C LYS A 59 0.65 -15.33 -20.30
N VAL A 60 -0.16 -14.58 -19.57
CA VAL A 60 -1.17 -15.10 -18.67
C VAL A 60 -2.50 -15.23 -19.44
N ARG A 61 -2.77 -16.43 -19.98
CA ARG A 61 -4.01 -16.77 -20.71
C ARG A 61 -4.98 -17.67 -19.93
N ARG A 62 -4.82 -17.79 -18.60
CA ARG A 62 -5.50 -18.80 -17.77
C ARG A 62 -6.40 -18.21 -16.68
N PHE A 63 -7.22 -19.07 -16.07
CA PHE A 63 -8.17 -18.73 -15.00
C PHE A 63 -7.48 -18.00 -13.83
N PRO A 64 -8.16 -17.09 -13.10
CA PRO A 64 -7.55 -16.28 -12.04
C PRO A 64 -6.71 -17.06 -11.01
N LYS A 65 -7.13 -18.28 -10.66
CA LYS A 65 -6.40 -19.16 -9.74
C LYS A 65 -5.02 -19.55 -10.27
N ASP A 66 -4.93 -19.94 -11.54
CA ASP A 66 -3.65 -20.29 -12.18
C ASP A 66 -2.68 -19.10 -12.22
N ILE A 67 -3.23 -17.89 -12.39
CA ILE A 67 -2.46 -16.65 -12.33
C ILE A 67 -1.96 -16.41 -10.91
N ALA A 68 -2.83 -16.61 -9.91
CA ALA A 68 -2.48 -16.45 -8.51
C ALA A 68 -1.36 -17.41 -8.10
N ASP A 69 -1.45 -18.69 -8.49
CA ASP A 69 -0.42 -19.68 -8.23
C ASP A 69 0.92 -19.31 -8.88
N LEU A 70 0.89 -18.87 -10.15
CA LEU A 70 2.08 -18.39 -10.85
C LEU A 70 2.72 -17.20 -10.12
N PHE A 71 1.91 -16.26 -9.65
CA PHE A 71 2.40 -15.10 -8.92
C PHE A 71 2.96 -15.47 -7.56
N SER A 72 2.24 -16.27 -6.78
CA SER A 72 2.65 -16.70 -5.46
C SER A 72 3.96 -17.50 -5.47
N GLN A 73 4.15 -18.40 -6.45
CA GLN A 73 5.34 -19.24 -6.52
C GLN A 73 6.51 -18.58 -7.26
N GLY A 74 6.23 -17.85 -8.35
CA GLY A 74 7.25 -17.39 -9.29
C GLY A 74 7.55 -15.90 -9.24
N PHE A 75 6.61 -15.07 -8.78
CA PHE A 75 6.66 -13.62 -8.91
C PHE A 75 6.91 -12.93 -7.56
N LEU A 76 6.02 -13.14 -6.59
CA LEU A 76 6.08 -12.49 -5.29
C LEU A 76 7.42 -12.75 -4.59
N PRO A 77 7.98 -13.97 -4.53
CA PRO A 77 9.25 -14.22 -3.83
C PRO A 77 10.44 -13.43 -4.38
N LYS A 78 10.36 -12.88 -5.60
CA LYS A 78 11.41 -12.06 -6.23
C LYS A 78 11.30 -10.57 -5.91
N ILE A 79 10.19 -10.14 -5.31
CA ILE A 79 9.95 -8.76 -4.93
C ILE A 79 10.37 -8.59 -3.49
N LYS A 80 11.21 -7.57 -3.27
CA LYS A 80 11.62 -7.14 -1.94
C LYS A 80 10.40 -6.87 -1.06
N ASP A 81 10.50 -7.24 0.21
CA ASP A 81 9.43 -7.03 1.19
C ASP A 81 9.04 -5.55 1.28
N ILE A 82 7.73 -5.32 1.29
CA ILE A 82 7.13 -3.98 1.41
C ILE A 82 6.72 -3.80 2.87
N LYS A 83 7.21 -2.74 3.50
CA LYS A 83 6.81 -2.39 4.86
C LYS A 83 5.36 -1.94 4.90
N ALA A 84 4.68 -2.24 6.01
CA ALA A 84 3.29 -1.85 6.23
C ALA A 84 3.05 -0.34 6.06
N GLU A 85 4.01 0.49 6.50
CA GLU A 85 3.94 1.95 6.37
C GLU A 85 4.13 2.47 4.93
N ASP A 86 4.59 1.63 4.01
CA ASP A 86 4.98 2.02 2.64
C ASP A 86 4.07 1.45 1.55
N VAL A 87 3.27 0.43 1.87
CA VAL A 87 2.47 -0.30 0.89
C VAL A 87 1.49 0.59 0.13
N GLU A 88 0.85 1.56 0.79
CA GLU A 88 -0.05 2.49 0.10
C GLU A 88 0.70 3.30 -0.96
N LYS A 89 1.90 3.81 -0.62
CA LYS A 89 2.72 4.59 -1.55
C LYS A 89 3.25 3.72 -2.70
N VAL A 90 3.73 2.50 -2.40
CA VAL A 90 4.19 1.56 -3.42
C VAL A 90 3.08 1.20 -4.41
N LEU A 91 1.88 0.88 -3.93
CA LEU A 91 0.76 0.47 -4.79
C LEU A 91 0.24 1.63 -5.63
N ASN A 92 0.13 2.84 -5.08
CA ASN A 92 -0.31 4.01 -5.84
C ASN A 92 0.72 4.44 -6.90
N GLN A 93 2.01 4.47 -6.56
CA GLN A 93 3.05 4.74 -7.56
C GLN A 93 3.08 3.70 -8.67
N LEU A 94 2.83 2.42 -8.34
CA LEU A 94 2.68 1.39 -9.37
C LEU A 94 1.51 1.70 -10.29
N ILE A 95 0.35 2.11 -9.75
CA ILE A 95 -0.83 2.48 -10.55
C ILE A 95 -0.55 3.68 -11.46
N GLU A 96 0.12 4.71 -10.94
CA GLU A 96 0.49 5.91 -11.69
C GLU A 96 1.28 5.55 -12.97
N ARG A 97 2.19 4.56 -12.90
CA ARG A 97 2.94 4.08 -14.07
C ARG A 97 2.09 3.46 -15.18
N TYR A 98 0.84 3.09 -14.85
CA TYR A 98 -0.10 2.45 -15.76
C TYR A 98 -1.29 3.34 -16.16
N GLU A 99 -1.29 4.63 -15.81
CA GLU A 99 -2.31 5.58 -16.29
C GLU A 99 -2.30 5.66 -17.83
N ASP A 100 -1.11 5.83 -18.42
CA ASP A 100 -0.93 5.95 -19.88
C ASP A 100 -0.36 4.70 -20.56
N LYS A 101 0.05 3.70 -19.77
CA LYS A 101 0.68 2.46 -20.27
C LYS A 101 -0.33 1.34 -20.41
N ARG A 102 -0.11 0.42 -21.36
CA ARG A 102 -0.96 -0.76 -21.52
C ARG A 102 -0.75 -1.76 -20.36
N TYR A 103 -1.86 -2.19 -19.76
CA TYR A 103 -1.92 -3.26 -18.75
C TYR A 103 -3.12 -4.19 -18.98
N SER A 104 -3.08 -5.37 -18.35
CA SER A 104 -4.23 -6.26 -18.19
C SER A 104 -4.97 -5.91 -16.89
N PRO A 105 -6.24 -5.48 -16.94
CA PRO A 105 -6.99 -5.11 -15.73
C PRO A 105 -7.16 -6.25 -14.72
N ILE A 106 -7.22 -7.48 -15.20
CA ILE A 106 -7.33 -8.70 -14.38
C ILE A 106 -5.98 -8.97 -13.71
N THR A 107 -4.91 -9.02 -14.51
CA THR A 107 -3.58 -9.40 -14.02
C THR A 107 -3.01 -8.36 -13.06
N LEU A 108 -3.19 -7.06 -13.36
CA LEU A 108 -2.68 -5.99 -12.50
C LEU A 108 -3.46 -5.92 -11.18
N GLY A 109 -4.79 -6.01 -11.23
CA GLY A 109 -5.60 -5.99 -10.01
C GLY A 109 -5.38 -7.22 -9.12
N LEU A 110 -5.16 -8.40 -9.70
CA LEU A 110 -4.76 -9.59 -8.93
C LEU A 110 -3.37 -9.41 -8.30
N LEU A 111 -2.39 -8.90 -9.04
CA LEU A 111 -1.06 -8.62 -8.50
C LEU A 111 -1.12 -7.66 -7.31
N ILE A 112 -1.89 -6.58 -7.42
CA ILE A 112 -2.09 -5.60 -6.34
C ILE A 112 -2.69 -6.28 -5.10
N SER A 113 -3.75 -7.07 -5.26
CA SER A 113 -4.37 -7.79 -4.15
C SER A 113 -3.40 -8.76 -3.46
N LEU A 114 -2.61 -9.51 -4.24
CA LEU A 114 -1.64 -10.47 -3.69
C LEU A 114 -0.47 -9.78 -2.98
N LEU A 115 0.05 -8.69 -3.54
CA LEU A 115 1.08 -7.87 -2.89
C LEU A 115 0.56 -7.32 -1.55
N PHE A 116 -0.66 -6.79 -1.55
CA PHE A 116 -1.27 -6.27 -0.33
C PHE A 116 -1.44 -7.36 0.73
N ASN A 117 -2.02 -8.52 0.39
CA ASN A 117 -2.20 -9.62 1.33
C ASN A 117 -0.86 -10.13 1.89
N ARG A 118 0.17 -10.25 1.05
CA ARG A 118 1.52 -10.61 1.51
C ARG A 118 2.04 -9.59 2.54
N THR A 119 1.89 -8.29 2.27
CA THR A 119 2.30 -7.24 3.21
C THR A 119 1.50 -7.29 4.51
N VAL A 120 0.19 -7.55 4.46
CA VAL A 120 -0.64 -7.74 5.66
C VAL A 120 -0.15 -8.93 6.48
N ASN A 121 0.16 -10.06 5.83
CA ASN A 121 0.70 -11.24 6.51
C ASN A 121 2.01 -10.96 7.23
N GLN A 122 2.93 -10.26 6.56
CA GLN A 122 4.18 -9.85 7.17
C GLN A 122 3.96 -8.90 8.34
N TYR A 123 3.11 -7.88 8.17
CA TYR A 123 2.76 -6.93 9.22
C TYR A 123 2.19 -7.63 10.46
N VAL A 124 1.22 -8.52 10.29
CA VAL A 124 0.62 -9.28 11.39
C VAL A 124 1.68 -10.11 12.10
N LYS A 125 2.54 -10.81 11.35
CA LYS A 125 3.63 -11.60 11.92
C LYS A 125 4.57 -10.74 12.77
N GLU A 126 5.02 -9.60 12.25
CA GLU A 126 5.90 -8.67 12.95
C GLU A 126 5.27 -8.10 14.24
N GLU A 127 3.96 -7.86 14.24
CA GLU A 127 3.26 -7.37 15.44
C GLU A 127 3.08 -8.46 16.50
N ILE A 128 2.86 -9.71 16.08
CA ILE A 128 2.85 -10.88 16.98
C ILE A 128 4.23 -11.09 17.61
N GLU A 129 5.31 -10.96 16.82
CA GLU A 129 6.69 -11.03 17.32
C GLU A 129 7.02 -9.93 18.34
N LYS A 130 6.31 -8.79 18.28
CA LYS A 130 6.38 -7.72 19.30
C LYS A 130 5.51 -8.00 20.53
N GLY A 131 4.86 -9.16 20.61
CA GLY A 131 4.07 -9.62 21.74
C GLY A 131 2.58 -9.24 21.70
N LYS A 132 2.06 -8.73 20.59
CA LYS A 132 0.63 -8.44 20.46
C LYS A 132 -0.18 -9.71 20.17
N LYS A 133 -1.41 -9.77 20.68
CA LYS A 133 -2.38 -10.79 20.26
C LYS A 133 -3.03 -10.39 18.93
N LEU A 134 -3.52 -11.36 18.16
CA LEU A 134 -4.12 -11.10 16.84
C LEU A 134 -5.28 -10.12 16.91
N GLU A 135 -6.08 -10.18 17.98
CA GLU A 135 -7.25 -9.32 18.20
C GLU A 135 -6.87 -7.86 18.47
N GLU A 136 -5.65 -7.62 18.98
CA GLU A 136 -5.12 -6.28 19.27
C GLU A 136 -4.50 -5.62 18.03
N ILE A 137 -4.21 -6.41 17.00
CA ILE A 137 -3.62 -5.93 15.74
C ILE A 137 -4.71 -5.27 14.91
N LYS A 138 -4.53 -3.97 14.67
CA LYS A 138 -5.43 -3.19 13.82
C LYS A 138 -5.29 -3.63 12.35
N PRO A 139 -6.37 -3.61 11.56
CA PRO A 139 -6.27 -3.81 10.13
C PRO A 139 -5.33 -2.79 9.47
N LEU A 140 -4.54 -3.25 8.51
CA LEU A 140 -3.75 -2.40 7.65
C LEU A 140 -4.69 -1.73 6.64
N ASN A 141 -4.79 -0.41 6.73
CA ASN A 141 -5.68 0.40 5.88
C ASN A 141 -4.88 0.97 4.71
N VAL A 142 -5.35 0.70 3.49
CA VAL A 142 -4.74 1.20 2.25
C VAL A 142 -5.83 1.82 1.39
N THR A 143 -5.56 3.03 0.89
CA THR A 143 -6.35 3.71 -0.12
C THR A 143 -5.63 3.66 -1.46
N LEU A 144 -6.27 3.05 -2.44
CA LEU A 144 -5.81 2.91 -3.81
C LEU A 144 -6.49 3.99 -4.67
N ASP A 145 -5.73 4.93 -5.24
CA ASP A 145 -6.27 5.89 -6.21
C ASP A 145 -6.11 5.33 -7.63
N ALA A 146 -7.23 4.88 -8.20
CA ALA A 146 -7.33 4.28 -9.53
C ALA A 146 -8.19 5.13 -10.48
N LYS A 147 -8.47 6.39 -10.15
CA LYS A 147 -9.38 7.25 -10.94
C LYS A 147 -8.90 7.52 -12.36
N ASN A 148 -7.59 7.63 -12.54
CA ASN A 148 -6.97 8.02 -13.80
C ASN A 148 -6.65 6.83 -14.71
N LEU A 149 -6.84 5.60 -14.21
CA LEU A 149 -6.60 4.40 -15.01
C LEU A 149 -7.61 4.32 -16.18
N LYS A 150 -7.09 4.13 -17.39
CA LYS A 150 -7.91 4.02 -18.62
C LYS A 150 -8.93 2.88 -18.58
N HIS A 151 -8.63 1.81 -17.86
CA HIS A 151 -9.47 0.63 -17.70
C HIS A 151 -9.60 0.20 -16.23
N PRO A 152 -10.83 0.03 -15.69
CA PRO A 152 -11.05 -0.37 -14.31
C PRO A 152 -10.39 -1.71 -13.96
N LEU A 153 -9.66 -1.77 -12.85
CA LEU A 153 -8.98 -2.98 -12.36
C LEU A 153 -9.98 -4.04 -11.88
N SER A 154 -9.80 -5.28 -12.31
CA SER A 154 -10.59 -6.44 -11.87
C SER A 154 -9.85 -7.17 -10.73
N LEU A 155 -10.54 -8.06 -10.00
CA LEU A 155 -9.94 -8.88 -8.92
C LEU A 155 -9.32 -8.09 -7.75
N LEU A 156 -9.71 -6.83 -7.56
CA LEU A 156 -9.35 -6.11 -6.33
C LEU A 156 -10.05 -6.74 -5.12
N GLY A 157 -9.30 -6.93 -4.05
CA GLY A 157 -9.75 -7.65 -2.86
C GLY A 157 -9.75 -9.17 -3.01
N TYR A 158 -9.00 -9.71 -3.98
CA TYR A 158 -8.79 -11.15 -4.10
C TYR A 158 -8.19 -11.71 -2.81
N GLU A 159 -8.83 -12.72 -2.21
CA GLU A 159 -8.39 -13.34 -0.95
C GLU A 159 -8.13 -12.35 0.19
N ASN A 160 -8.83 -11.21 0.22
CA ASN A 160 -8.72 -10.28 1.33
C ASN A 160 -8.98 -11.02 2.66
N GLN A 161 -8.10 -10.79 3.63
CA GLN A 161 -8.10 -11.44 4.96
C GLN A 161 -8.44 -10.46 6.08
N GLU A 162 -8.69 -10.95 7.30
CA GLU A 162 -9.22 -10.18 8.46
C GLU A 162 -8.54 -8.82 8.68
N LYS A 163 -7.21 -8.76 8.57
CA LYS A 163 -6.44 -7.53 8.81
C LYS A 163 -6.21 -6.68 7.55
N SER A 164 -6.92 -6.98 6.46
CA SER A 164 -6.84 -6.24 5.19
C SER A 164 -7.97 -5.25 5.09
N CYS A 165 -7.67 -3.96 4.97
CA CYS A 165 -8.65 -2.93 4.67
C CYS A 165 -8.24 -2.17 3.42
N LEU A 166 -8.88 -2.51 2.29
CA LEU A 166 -8.62 -1.88 0.99
C LEU A 166 -9.78 -0.94 0.63
N ARG A 167 -9.46 0.34 0.45
CA ARG A 167 -10.35 1.34 -0.11
C ARG A 167 -9.90 1.68 -1.53
N VAL A 168 -10.81 1.67 -2.48
CA VAL A 168 -10.52 2.00 -3.88
C VAL A 168 -11.27 3.27 -4.28
N MET A 169 -10.51 4.26 -4.73
CA MET A 169 -11.01 5.48 -5.33
C MET A 169 -10.97 5.31 -6.85
N GLY A 170 -12.10 5.51 -7.52
CA GLY A 170 -12.23 5.24 -8.96
C GLY A 170 -13.04 3.97 -9.26
N ASP A 171 -13.30 3.75 -10.54
CA ASP A 171 -14.10 2.64 -11.02
C ASP A 171 -13.31 1.32 -10.95
N VAL A 172 -14.02 0.21 -10.74
CA VAL A 172 -13.44 -1.13 -10.67
C VAL A 172 -14.13 -2.09 -11.64
N GLY A 173 -13.37 -3.10 -12.07
CA GLY A 173 -13.76 -4.08 -13.06
C GLY A 173 -14.63 -5.20 -12.49
N TYR A 174 -14.36 -6.42 -12.96
CA TYR A 174 -15.09 -7.63 -12.62
C TYR A 174 -14.43 -8.41 -11.48
N TRP A 175 -15.19 -9.34 -10.89
CA TRP A 175 -14.73 -10.28 -9.85
C TRP A 175 -14.13 -9.60 -8.62
N ILE A 176 -14.70 -8.47 -8.23
CA ILE A 176 -14.30 -7.76 -7.01
C ILE A 176 -14.60 -8.64 -5.79
N GLY A 177 -13.63 -8.72 -4.86
CA GLY A 177 -13.72 -9.56 -3.65
C GLY A 177 -13.67 -11.07 -3.94
N TYR A 178 -13.08 -11.50 -5.05
CA TYR A 178 -13.02 -12.92 -5.39
C TYR A 178 -12.26 -13.72 -4.31
N PHE A 179 -12.89 -14.77 -3.79
CA PHE A 179 -12.43 -15.55 -2.62
C PHE A 179 -12.05 -14.72 -1.38
N MET A 180 -12.61 -13.52 -1.20
CA MET A 180 -12.46 -12.78 0.05
C MET A 180 -12.93 -13.62 1.25
N GLU A 181 -12.08 -13.74 2.26
CA GLU A 181 -12.33 -14.51 3.49
C GLU A 181 -12.62 -13.60 4.69
N GLY A 182 -12.09 -12.37 4.68
CA GLY A 182 -12.22 -11.43 5.78
C GLY A 182 -11.81 -10.01 5.42
N GLY A 183 -11.76 -9.16 6.44
CA GLY A 183 -11.30 -7.77 6.31
C GLY A 183 -12.36 -6.85 5.72
N LYS A 184 -11.93 -5.74 5.13
CA LYS A 184 -12.82 -4.69 4.62
C LYS A 184 -12.45 -4.29 3.21
N LEU A 185 -13.42 -4.32 2.32
CA LEU A 185 -13.29 -3.84 0.93
C LEU A 185 -14.26 -2.69 0.70
N ILE A 186 -13.75 -1.52 0.35
CA ILE A 186 -14.54 -0.31 0.16
C ILE A 186 -14.34 0.21 -1.25
N ILE A 187 -15.40 0.22 -2.04
CA ILE A 187 -15.39 0.66 -3.43
C ILE A 187 -16.21 1.95 -3.55
N ASN A 188 -15.56 3.06 -3.89
CA ASN A 188 -16.21 4.36 -4.01
C ASN A 188 -16.70 4.66 -5.43
N GLY A 189 -16.05 4.13 -6.48
CA GLY A 189 -16.50 4.26 -7.86
C GLY A 189 -17.51 3.19 -8.27
N LYS A 190 -17.78 3.08 -9.57
CA LYS A 190 -18.67 2.06 -10.14
C LYS A 190 -17.94 0.73 -10.27
N ALA A 191 -18.58 -0.35 -9.85
CA ALA A 191 -18.07 -1.71 -10.07
C ALA A 191 -18.78 -2.35 -11.26
N LYS A 192 -18.01 -2.97 -12.18
CA LYS A 192 -18.62 -3.77 -13.26
C LYS A 192 -19.23 -5.07 -12.75
N GLY A 193 -18.66 -5.66 -11.70
CA GLY A 193 -19.26 -6.82 -11.05
C GLY A 193 -18.47 -7.35 -9.86
N PHE A 194 -19.18 -7.71 -8.80
CA PHE A 194 -18.62 -8.44 -7.67
C PHE A 194 -18.60 -9.94 -7.97
N SER A 195 -17.64 -10.67 -7.39
CA SER A 195 -17.68 -12.13 -7.48
C SER A 195 -18.77 -12.70 -6.56
N LEU A 196 -19.44 -13.78 -6.99
CA LEU A 196 -20.43 -14.47 -6.14
C LEU A 196 -19.80 -15.00 -4.85
N SER A 197 -18.53 -15.42 -4.88
CA SER A 197 -17.83 -15.91 -3.69
C SER A 197 -17.69 -14.82 -2.60
N ALA A 198 -17.68 -13.55 -3.00
CA ALA A 198 -17.56 -12.42 -2.09
C ALA A 198 -18.77 -12.31 -1.14
N PHE A 199 -19.90 -12.93 -1.51
CA PHE A 199 -21.13 -12.97 -0.72
C PHE A 199 -21.41 -14.37 -0.14
N SER A 200 -20.37 -15.18 0.01
CA SER A 200 -20.48 -16.50 0.62
C SER A 200 -20.32 -16.42 2.14
N GLN A 201 -20.88 -17.39 2.88
CA GLN A 201 -20.71 -17.49 4.33
C GLN A 201 -19.25 -17.65 4.79
N ARG A 202 -18.34 -17.98 3.88
CA ARG A 202 -16.89 -18.03 4.15
C ARG A 202 -16.30 -16.63 4.31
N ASN A 203 -16.87 -15.61 3.65
CA ASN A 203 -16.45 -14.23 3.83
C ASN A 203 -16.96 -13.70 5.18
N LYS A 204 -16.05 -13.60 6.16
CA LYS A 204 -16.28 -13.00 7.47
C LYS A 204 -16.02 -11.49 7.52
N GLY A 205 -15.71 -10.89 6.36
CA GLY A 205 -15.40 -9.48 6.23
C GLY A 205 -16.61 -8.61 5.88
N GLU A 206 -16.31 -7.37 5.50
CA GLU A 206 -17.28 -6.36 5.10
C GLU A 206 -17.00 -5.86 3.69
N ILE A 207 -18.06 -5.69 2.90
CA ILE A 207 -17.98 -5.03 1.59
C ILE A 207 -18.86 -3.79 1.63
N TRP A 208 -18.25 -2.65 1.32
CA TRP A 208 -18.90 -1.35 1.22
C TRP A 208 -18.83 -0.86 -0.22
N TYR A 209 -19.99 -0.54 -0.80
CA TYR A 209 -20.12 -0.06 -2.16
C TYR A 209 -20.86 1.28 -2.16
N GLN A 210 -20.19 2.33 -2.64
CA GLN A 210 -20.74 3.69 -2.74
C GLN A 210 -21.38 4.17 -1.43
N GLY A 211 -20.67 3.96 -0.32
CA GLY A 211 -21.10 4.37 1.01
C GLY A 211 -22.11 3.44 1.70
N LYS A 212 -22.61 2.39 1.02
CA LYS A 212 -23.53 1.41 1.59
C LYS A 212 -22.81 0.10 1.89
N ARG A 213 -23.00 -0.47 3.07
CA ARG A 213 -22.55 -1.83 3.36
C ARG A 213 -23.45 -2.81 2.61
N ILE A 214 -22.86 -3.64 1.76
CA ILE A 214 -23.56 -4.66 0.95
C ILE A 214 -23.26 -6.09 1.42
N TRP A 215 -22.26 -6.26 2.30
CA TRP A 215 -21.94 -7.51 2.98
C TRP A 215 -21.35 -7.24 4.37
N PRO A 216 -21.74 -8.02 5.42
CA PRO A 216 -22.89 -8.91 5.44
C PRO A 216 -24.21 -8.12 5.24
N ARG A 217 -25.25 -8.80 4.74
CA ARG A 217 -26.60 -8.20 4.62
C ARG A 217 -27.25 -8.03 5.98
#